data_AF-A0A6J4SDZ6-F1
#
_entry.id   AF-A0A6J4SDZ6-F1
#
_cell.length_a   1.000
_cell.length_b   1.000
_cell.length_c   1.000
_cell.angle_alpha   90.00
_cell.angle_beta   90.00
_cell.angle_gamma   90.00
#
_symmetry.space_group_name_H-M   'P 1'
#
loop_
_entity.id
_entity.type
_entity.pdbx_description
1 polymer ?
#
loop_
_entity_poly.entity_id
_entity_poly.type
_entity_poly.pdbx_seq_one_letter_code
_entity_poly.pdbx_strand_id
1 'polypeptide(L)'
;MGAKTGNERRLMKTRKFWAVLAVLVLAFALAGCSDGTGIDDEQGIGSEDALASGLDEGSDGGGRDGESRLEEGGPDDSGEVRIGGFTVQGPDDEEISIPEAELDAEDVEEYAGLVGPTLDESTQDFSSLVDTEAGLQGETTNLSLSAESVEEALETNQGALEELQNLDMAGGVGDIHDGLVDSRQRAVSAYNDINQAFVNDESSDEVAEAVEENLPEIEYANAETRAILQELERAGSGQER
;
A
#
# COMPACT_ATOMS: atom_id res chain seq x y z
N MET A 1 -32.35 43.69 35.63
CA MET A 1 -33.60 43.33 34.90
C MET A 1 -33.32 43.55 33.43
N GLY A 2 -33.32 42.58 32.50
CA GLY A 2 -33.55 41.14 32.53
C GLY A 2 -33.01 40.57 31.21
N ALA A 3 -32.61 39.30 31.24
CA ALA A 3 -32.02 38.56 30.13
C ALA A 3 -33.01 38.33 28.96
N LYS A 4 -32.46 38.10 27.76
CA LYS A 4 -33.06 37.19 26.78
C LYS A 4 -31.98 36.57 25.90
N THR A 5 -31.78 35.28 26.12
CA THR A 5 -31.05 34.31 25.30
C THR A 5 -31.83 33.99 24.04
N GLY A 6 -31.14 33.85 22.90
CA GLY A 6 -31.68 33.35 21.65
C GLY A 6 -30.79 32.21 21.17
N ASN A 7 -31.23 30.99 21.45
CA ASN A 7 -30.55 29.73 21.18
C ASN A 7 -31.15 29.16 19.88
N GLU A 8 -30.45 29.28 18.75
CA GLU A 8 -30.85 28.64 17.49
C GLU A 8 -29.89 27.50 17.16
N ARG A 9 -30.26 26.31 17.64
CA ARG A 9 -29.68 25.03 17.23
C ARG A 9 -30.02 24.79 15.75
N ARG A 10 -29.03 24.78 14.86
CA ARG A 10 -29.20 24.19 13.53
C ARG A 10 -29.06 22.69 13.64
N LEU A 11 -30.17 22.00 13.36
CA LEU A 11 -30.27 20.56 13.28
C LEU A 11 -29.36 20.00 12.17
N MET A 12 -28.68 18.92 12.56
CA MET A 12 -27.94 17.97 11.74
C MET A 12 -28.64 17.53 10.45
N LYS A 13 -27.82 17.28 9.42
CA LYS A 13 -28.17 16.48 8.25
C LYS A 13 -27.18 15.30 8.10
N THR A 14 -26.92 14.59 9.18
CA THR A 14 -26.20 13.31 9.20
C THR A 14 -27.12 12.20 8.70
N ARG A 15 -27.01 11.84 7.41
CA ARG A 15 -27.75 10.70 6.83
C ARG A 15 -26.89 9.76 5.98
N LYS A 16 -25.56 9.79 6.10
CA LYS A 16 -24.68 8.92 5.30
C LYS A 16 -23.67 8.06 6.09
N PHE A 17 -23.49 8.31 7.39
CA PHE A 17 -22.52 7.59 8.23
C PHE A 17 -22.83 6.11 8.54
N TRP A 18 -24.00 5.59 8.17
CA TRP A 18 -24.43 4.23 8.55
C TRP A 18 -24.08 3.13 7.55
N ALA A 19 -23.56 3.46 6.36
CA ALA A 19 -23.33 2.45 5.32
C ALA A 19 -21.96 1.76 5.41
N VAL A 20 -20.93 2.42 5.96
CA VAL A 20 -19.55 1.88 5.96
C VAL A 20 -19.32 0.87 7.09
N LEU A 21 -19.98 1.05 8.23
CA LEU A 21 -19.82 0.17 9.41
C LEU A 21 -20.38 -1.26 9.23
N ALA A 22 -21.27 -1.48 8.25
CA ALA A 22 -21.94 -2.78 8.07
C ALA A 22 -21.11 -3.80 7.27
N VAL A 23 -20.10 -3.37 6.51
CA VAL A 23 -19.31 -4.28 5.65
C VAL A 23 -18.17 -4.93 6.44
N LEU A 24 -17.61 -4.24 7.44
CA LEU A 24 -16.45 -4.70 8.21
C LEU A 24 -16.76 -5.83 9.21
N VAL A 25 -18.01 -5.92 9.70
CA VAL A 25 -18.42 -6.98 10.64
C VAL A 25 -18.71 -8.33 9.94
N LEU A 26 -18.99 -8.33 8.62
CA LEU A 26 -19.33 -9.56 7.90
C LEU A 26 -18.09 -10.39 7.50
N ALA A 27 -16.91 -9.78 7.38
CA ALA A 27 -15.69 -10.48 6.97
C ALA A 27 -15.10 -11.37 8.08
N PHE A 28 -15.27 -11.00 9.35
CA PHE A 28 -14.74 -11.78 10.48
C PHE A 28 -15.57 -13.02 10.87
N ALA A 29 -16.80 -13.16 10.35
CA ALA A 29 -17.68 -14.27 10.69
C ALA A 29 -17.47 -15.54 9.84
N LEU A 30 -16.68 -15.51 8.76
CA LEU A 30 -16.54 -16.64 7.82
C LEU A 30 -15.26 -17.47 7.98
N ALA A 31 -14.31 -17.10 8.84
CA ALA A 31 -13.06 -17.85 9.03
C ALA A 31 -13.06 -18.77 10.27
N GLY A 32 -14.16 -18.88 11.02
CA GLY A 32 -14.18 -19.48 12.35
C GLY A 32 -15.21 -20.59 12.59
N CYS A 33 -15.36 -21.56 11.68
CA CYS A 33 -16.10 -22.81 11.93
C CYS A 33 -15.52 -23.96 11.09
N SER A 34 -14.46 -24.60 11.57
CA SER A 34 -14.14 -25.99 11.21
C SER A 34 -13.64 -26.70 12.46
N ASP A 35 -14.57 -26.93 13.38
CA ASP A 35 -14.37 -27.76 14.56
C ASP A 35 -14.41 -29.25 14.16
N GLY A 36 -13.41 -29.99 14.65
CA GLY A 36 -13.19 -31.39 14.33
C GLY A 36 -13.96 -32.32 15.26
N THR A 37 -14.67 -33.28 14.67
CA THR A 37 -15.03 -34.60 15.21
C THR A 37 -15.15 -35.50 13.97
N GLY A 38 -14.47 -36.63 13.78
CA GLY A 38 -14.03 -37.68 14.68
C GLY A 38 -14.66 -38.98 14.16
N ILE A 39 -13.83 -39.91 13.64
CA ILE A 39 -13.95 -41.40 13.58
C ILE A 39 -15.28 -41.98 12.99
N ASP A 40 -15.34 -42.93 12.05
CA ASP A 40 -14.68 -44.24 11.97
C ASP A 40 -15.06 -44.94 10.64
N ASP A 41 -14.37 -46.05 10.38
CA ASP A 41 -14.76 -47.23 9.57
C ASP A 41 -14.45 -47.33 8.05
N GLU A 42 -13.34 -48.02 7.82
CA GLU A 42 -13.24 -49.36 7.17
C GLU A 42 -13.68 -49.60 5.71
N GLN A 43 -12.82 -50.39 5.05
CA GLN A 43 -12.95 -51.13 3.77
C GLN A 43 -12.49 -50.35 2.52
N GLY A 44 -11.62 -50.86 1.67
CA GLY A 44 -11.09 -52.21 1.53
C GLY A 44 -10.10 -52.28 0.35
N ILE A 45 -9.37 -53.38 0.33
CA ILE A 45 -8.27 -53.77 -0.56
C ILE A 45 -8.71 -53.91 -2.02
N GLY A 46 -7.78 -53.61 -2.94
CA GLY A 46 -7.70 -54.17 -4.30
C GLY A 46 -7.91 -53.11 -5.39
N SER A 47 -7.26 -53.12 -6.55
CA SER A 47 -6.29 -54.03 -7.16
C SER A 47 -5.71 -53.30 -8.37
N GLU A 48 -4.41 -53.45 -8.57
CA GLU A 48 -3.74 -53.64 -9.86
C GLU A 48 -4.62 -53.88 -11.11
N ASP A 49 -4.39 -53.08 -12.17
CA ASP A 49 -4.21 -53.47 -13.59
C ASP A 49 -4.27 -52.20 -14.47
N ALA A 50 -3.22 -51.78 -15.18
CA ALA A 50 -2.61 -52.38 -16.38
C ALA A 50 -3.18 -51.82 -17.71
N LEU A 51 -2.31 -51.03 -18.36
CA LEU A 51 -1.93 -51.09 -19.80
C LEU A 51 -2.75 -50.41 -20.91
N ALA A 52 -1.95 -50.07 -21.94
CA ALA A 52 -2.22 -49.85 -23.36
C ALA A 52 -2.54 -48.40 -23.79
N SER A 53 -1.55 -47.60 -24.24
CA SER A 53 -0.84 -47.61 -25.54
C SER A 53 -1.59 -46.88 -26.66
N GLY A 54 -0.94 -45.86 -27.21
CA GLY A 54 -1.32 -45.17 -28.44
C GLY A 54 -0.14 -44.40 -29.01
N LEU A 55 0.83 -45.14 -29.57
CA LEU A 55 1.79 -44.65 -30.56
C LEU A 55 1.03 -44.40 -31.86
N ASP A 56 1.19 -43.21 -32.46
CA ASP A 56 0.99 -43.02 -33.89
C ASP A 56 2.15 -42.21 -34.44
N GLU A 57 2.61 -42.62 -35.61
CA GLU A 57 3.96 -42.52 -36.12
C GLU A 57 3.85 -41.98 -37.56
N GLY A 58 4.52 -40.85 -37.82
CA GLY A 58 5.08 -40.53 -39.14
C GLY A 58 4.24 -39.72 -40.13
N SER A 59 4.77 -38.56 -40.53
CA SER A 59 4.86 -38.25 -41.96
C SER A 59 5.94 -37.22 -42.28
N ASP A 60 6.86 -37.67 -43.12
CA ASP A 60 8.01 -37.02 -43.74
C ASP A 60 7.55 -36.13 -44.93
N GLY A 61 8.31 -35.09 -45.27
CA GLY A 61 7.93 -34.18 -46.37
C GLY A 61 8.81 -32.95 -46.52
N GLY A 62 9.93 -33.09 -47.23
CA GLY A 62 11.00 -32.11 -47.33
C GLY A 62 10.77 -30.82 -48.13
N GLY A 63 11.66 -29.86 -47.85
CA GLY A 63 12.38 -29.07 -48.85
C GLY A 63 11.74 -27.78 -49.35
N ARG A 64 12.36 -26.64 -48.99
CA ARG A 64 12.69 -25.55 -49.93
C ARG A 64 13.53 -24.46 -49.28
N ASP A 65 14.71 -24.27 -49.86
CA ASP A 65 15.57 -23.11 -49.72
C ASP A 65 14.84 -21.84 -50.15
N GLY A 66 14.99 -20.79 -49.35
CA GLY A 66 14.43 -19.46 -49.57
C GLY A 66 15.09 -18.47 -48.63
N GLU A 67 16.35 -18.14 -48.93
CA GLU A 67 17.04 -16.96 -48.41
C GLU A 67 16.16 -15.72 -48.62
N SER A 68 15.53 -15.27 -47.54
CA SER A 68 15.11 -13.89 -47.37
C SER A 68 15.44 -13.51 -45.95
N ARG A 69 16.74 -13.19 -45.76
CA ARG A 69 17.24 -12.08 -44.95
C ARG A 69 16.22 -11.61 -43.90
N LEU A 70 16.16 -12.37 -42.80
CA LEU A 70 15.77 -11.79 -41.53
C LEU A 70 16.83 -10.71 -41.28
N GLU A 71 16.41 -9.46 -41.38
CA GLU A 71 17.12 -8.41 -40.67
C GLU A 71 17.12 -8.86 -39.22
N GLU A 72 18.31 -9.31 -38.81
CA GLU A 72 18.73 -9.56 -37.46
C GLU A 72 18.60 -8.23 -36.72
N GLY A 73 17.36 -7.88 -36.37
CA GLY A 73 17.10 -7.11 -35.17
C GLY A 73 17.61 -7.99 -34.05
N GLY A 74 18.89 -7.81 -33.72
CA GLY A 74 19.45 -8.37 -32.51
C GLY A 74 18.53 -7.99 -31.34
N PRO A 75 18.47 -8.81 -30.28
CA PRO A 75 17.87 -8.32 -29.05
C PRO A 75 18.57 -6.99 -28.72
N ASP A 76 17.81 -5.90 -28.70
CA ASP A 76 18.23 -4.69 -27.99
C ASP A 76 18.31 -5.11 -26.53
N ASP A 77 19.46 -5.68 -26.18
CA ASP A 77 19.90 -6.06 -24.85
C ASP A 77 20.51 -4.80 -24.22
N SER A 78 19.76 -3.70 -24.20
CA SER A 78 20.02 -2.67 -23.19
C SER A 78 19.36 -3.22 -21.93
N GLY A 79 20.16 -3.49 -20.90
CA GLY A 79 19.72 -4.02 -19.61
C GLY A 79 18.83 -3.06 -18.80
N GLU A 80 18.16 -2.15 -19.51
CA GLU A 80 17.31 -1.10 -19.01
C GLU A 80 15.93 -1.68 -18.67
N VAL A 81 15.55 -1.55 -17.41
CA VAL A 81 14.24 -1.91 -16.88
C VAL A 81 13.39 -0.65 -16.77
N ARG A 82 12.16 -0.77 -17.24
CA ARG A 82 11.14 0.26 -17.02
C ARG A 82 10.45 0.06 -15.68
N ILE A 83 10.42 1.14 -14.90
CA ILE A 83 9.72 1.27 -13.62
C ILE A 83 8.48 2.14 -13.85
N GLY A 84 7.33 1.72 -13.32
CA GLY A 84 6.16 2.60 -13.22
C GLY A 84 5.47 2.90 -14.54
N GLY A 85 4.88 4.10 -14.67
CA GLY A 85 4.03 4.49 -15.80
C GLY A 85 2.64 3.86 -15.78
N PHE A 86 2.17 3.48 -14.58
CA PHE A 86 0.85 2.89 -14.37
C PHE A 86 0.20 3.41 -13.09
N THR A 87 -1.08 3.09 -12.94
CA THR A 87 -1.88 3.48 -11.79
C THR A 87 -2.18 2.25 -10.95
N VAL A 88 -2.12 2.40 -9.63
CA VAL A 88 -2.60 1.41 -8.65
C VAL A 88 -3.77 1.96 -7.86
N GLN A 89 -4.61 1.08 -7.33
CA GLN A 89 -5.72 1.50 -6.50
C GLN A 89 -5.24 1.74 -5.06
N GLY A 90 -5.40 2.97 -4.60
CA GLY A 90 -5.08 3.45 -3.26
C GLY A 90 -6.24 3.35 -2.26
N PRO A 91 -6.11 4.00 -1.09
CA PRO A 91 -7.20 4.09 -0.12
C PRO A 91 -8.43 4.80 -0.74
N ASP A 92 -9.62 4.46 -0.25
CA ASP A 92 -10.90 5.03 -0.71
C ASP A 92 -11.16 4.97 -2.23
N ASP A 93 -10.64 3.94 -2.89
CA ASP A 93 -10.71 3.74 -4.34
C ASP A 93 -9.99 4.82 -5.17
N GLU A 94 -9.11 5.63 -4.56
CA GLU A 94 -8.33 6.65 -5.27
C GLU A 94 -7.25 6.05 -6.17
N GLU A 95 -6.92 6.75 -7.24
CA GLU A 95 -5.93 6.31 -8.24
C GLU A 95 -4.54 6.89 -7.92
N ILE A 96 -3.59 6.04 -7.54
CA ILE A 96 -2.19 6.41 -7.29
C ILE A 96 -1.38 6.19 -8.57
N SER A 97 -0.78 7.25 -9.10
CA SER A 97 0.06 7.17 -10.30
C SER A 97 1.52 6.94 -9.91
N ILE A 98 2.13 5.87 -10.42
CA ILE A 98 3.55 5.56 -10.22
C ILE A 98 4.35 6.25 -11.34
N PRO A 99 5.30 7.16 -11.02
CA PRO A 99 6.12 7.83 -12.04
C PRO A 99 6.87 6.83 -12.91
N GLU A 100 7.18 7.21 -14.15
CA GLU A 100 7.92 6.34 -15.08
C GLU A 100 9.42 6.63 -15.00
N ALA A 101 10.25 5.59 -14.99
CA ALA A 101 11.70 5.71 -15.10
C ALA A 101 12.29 4.53 -15.90
N GLU A 102 13.41 4.76 -16.58
CA GLU A 102 14.15 3.75 -17.37
C GLU A 102 15.61 3.76 -16.91
N LEU A 103 16.09 2.61 -16.41
CA LEU A 103 17.37 2.46 -15.70
C LEU A 103 17.90 1.04 -15.85
N ASP A 104 19.19 0.81 -15.68
CA ASP A 104 19.70 -0.56 -15.56
C ASP A 104 19.20 -1.25 -14.28
N ALA A 105 18.90 -2.55 -14.36
CA ALA A 105 18.38 -3.33 -13.21
C ALA A 105 19.27 -3.23 -11.95
N GLU A 106 20.59 -3.17 -12.14
CA GLU A 106 21.58 -3.02 -11.06
C GLU A 106 21.44 -1.65 -10.35
N ASP A 107 21.24 -0.57 -11.12
CA ASP A 107 21.00 0.77 -10.57
C ASP A 107 19.67 0.84 -9.83
N VAL A 108 18.64 0.10 -10.30
CA VAL A 108 17.35 -0.01 -9.59
C VAL A 108 17.52 -0.72 -8.26
N GLU A 109 18.21 -1.85 -8.24
CA GLU A 109 18.45 -2.62 -7.02
C GLU A 109 19.28 -1.82 -6.01
N GLU A 110 20.33 -1.12 -6.47
CA GLU A 110 21.12 -0.23 -5.64
C GLU A 110 20.25 0.89 -5.04
N TYR A 111 19.46 1.57 -5.87
CA TYR A 111 18.58 2.64 -5.41
C TYR A 111 17.52 2.14 -4.43
N ALA A 112 16.86 1.01 -4.72
CA ALA A 112 15.90 0.38 -3.82
C ALA A 112 16.53 0.04 -2.46
N GLY A 113 17.77 -0.47 -2.47
CA GLY A 113 18.54 -0.77 -1.26
C GLY A 113 18.91 0.47 -0.45
N LEU A 114 19.02 1.64 -1.08
CA LEU A 114 19.25 2.92 -0.39
C LEU A 114 17.97 3.47 0.23
N VAL A 115 16.85 3.50 -0.50
CA VAL A 115 15.61 4.14 -0.05
C VAL A 115 14.75 3.26 0.86
N GLY A 116 14.80 1.94 0.69
CA GLY A 116 13.96 1.00 1.43
C GLY A 116 14.09 1.14 2.95
N PRO A 117 15.31 1.07 3.53
CA PRO A 117 15.49 1.20 4.97
C PRO A 117 14.99 2.53 5.56
N THR A 118 15.16 3.64 4.83
CA THR A 118 14.70 4.98 5.25
C THR A 118 13.16 5.08 5.26
N LEU A 119 12.49 4.34 4.37
CA LEU A 119 11.05 4.44 4.16
C LEU A 119 10.24 3.35 4.89
N ASP A 120 10.83 2.21 5.22
CA ASP A 120 10.16 1.12 5.94
C ASP A 120 9.65 1.57 7.33
N GLU A 121 10.42 2.39 8.04
CA GLU A 121 10.04 2.86 9.37
C GLU A 121 9.03 4.03 9.31
N SER A 122 9.15 4.91 8.31
CA SER A 122 8.29 6.10 8.18
C SER A 122 6.93 5.83 7.54
N THR A 123 6.79 4.70 6.84
CA THR A 123 5.52 4.28 6.22
C THR A 123 4.65 3.42 7.14
N GLN A 124 4.94 3.32 8.43
CA GLN A 124 4.07 2.59 9.37
C GLN A 124 2.62 3.12 9.31
N ASP A 125 1.66 2.20 9.34
CA ASP A 125 0.24 2.55 9.26
C ASP A 125 -0.16 3.41 10.46
N PHE A 126 -0.98 4.44 10.25
CA PHE A 126 -1.55 5.27 11.32
C PHE A 126 -2.25 4.43 12.42
N SER A 127 -2.74 3.24 12.06
CA SER A 127 -3.28 2.27 13.01
C SER A 127 -2.31 1.85 14.13
N SER A 128 -1.00 1.96 13.93
CA SER A 128 0.00 1.71 14.98
C SER A 128 0.11 2.86 15.99
N LEU A 129 -0.34 4.07 15.61
CA LEU A 129 -0.34 5.26 16.47
C LEU A 129 -1.58 5.32 17.38
N VAL A 130 -2.59 4.50 17.07
CA VAL A 130 -3.86 4.48 17.79
C VAL A 130 -3.87 3.30 18.76
N ASP A 131 -3.82 3.61 20.06
CA ASP A 131 -4.08 2.62 21.09
C ASP A 131 -5.58 2.28 21.08
N THR A 132 -5.89 1.07 20.62
CA THR A 132 -7.25 0.55 20.65
C THR A 132 -7.53 -0.06 22.02
N GLU A 133 -7.77 0.77 23.03
CA GLU A 133 -8.42 0.28 24.25
C GLU A 133 -9.89 0.00 23.94
N ALA A 134 -10.20 -1.25 23.59
CA ALA A 134 -11.56 -1.74 23.35
C ALA A 134 -12.37 -1.78 24.67
N GLY A 135 -12.71 -0.60 25.19
CA GLY A 135 -13.66 -0.41 26.26
C GLY A 135 -15.03 -0.10 25.66
N LEU A 136 -15.93 -1.09 25.62
CA LEU A 136 -17.35 -0.87 25.30
C LEU A 136 -18.01 -0.07 26.45
N GLN A 137 -17.85 1.25 26.43
CA GLN A 137 -18.63 2.14 27.28
C GLN A 137 -19.88 2.58 26.51
N GLY A 138 -20.82 1.64 26.33
CA GLY A 138 -22.00 1.81 25.49
C GLY A 138 -21.84 1.20 24.09
N GLU A 139 -22.37 1.88 23.05
CA GLU A 139 -22.27 1.49 21.63
C GLU A 139 -21.08 2.14 20.90
N THR A 140 -20.20 2.85 21.60
CA THR A 140 -19.06 3.59 21.03
C THR A 140 -17.73 2.95 21.40
N THR A 141 -16.88 2.72 20.39
CA THR A 141 -15.47 2.38 20.56
C THR A 141 -14.68 3.67 20.78
N ASN A 142 -13.90 3.75 21.86
CA ASN A 142 -12.96 4.86 22.07
C ASN A 142 -11.60 4.45 21.49
N LEU A 143 -11.07 5.29 20.62
CA LEU A 143 -9.72 5.17 20.10
C LEU A 143 -8.91 6.28 20.76
N SER A 144 -7.82 5.92 21.45
CA SER A 144 -6.92 6.91 22.05
C SER A 144 -5.74 7.14 21.12
N LEU A 145 -5.59 8.39 20.69
CA LEU A 145 -4.39 8.88 20.00
C LEU A 145 -3.58 9.70 21.01
N SER A 146 -2.28 9.41 21.13
CA SER A 146 -1.39 10.11 22.04
C SER A 146 -0.61 11.21 21.29
N ALA A 147 -0.44 12.37 21.92
CA ALA A 147 0.36 13.46 21.35
C ALA A 147 1.82 13.03 21.12
N GLU A 148 2.38 12.25 22.05
CA GLU A 148 3.74 11.71 21.98
C GLU A 148 3.92 10.79 20.75
N SER A 149 2.93 9.94 20.45
CA SER A 149 2.97 9.06 19.28
C SER A 149 2.89 9.84 17.95
N VAL A 150 2.10 10.92 17.92
CA VAL A 150 2.03 11.80 16.73
C VAL A 150 3.34 12.57 16.54
N GLU A 151 3.93 13.08 17.64
CA GLU A 151 5.23 13.76 17.61
C GLU A 151 6.34 12.81 17.13
N GLU A 152 6.40 11.58 17.64
CA GLU A 152 7.37 10.55 17.20
C GLU A 152 7.18 10.18 15.72
N ALA A 153 5.93 10.04 15.26
CA ALA A 153 5.63 9.78 13.85
C ALA A 153 6.06 10.94 12.94
N LEU A 154 5.86 12.18 13.41
CA LEU A 154 6.31 13.39 12.72
C LEU A 154 7.83 13.44 12.62
N GLU A 155 8.55 13.22 13.73
CA GLU A 155 10.02 13.20 13.75
C GLU A 155 10.58 12.12 12.83
N THR A 156 10.01 10.91 12.86
CA THR A 156 10.38 9.80 11.97
C THR A 156 10.21 10.17 10.49
N ASN A 157 9.08 10.79 10.13
CA ASN A 157 8.82 11.20 8.75
C ASN A 157 9.68 12.39 8.30
N GLN A 158 10.01 13.32 9.20
CA GLN A 158 10.95 14.40 8.94
C GLN A 158 12.37 13.86 8.70
N GLY A 159 12.83 12.93 9.54
CA GLY A 159 14.11 12.25 9.35
C GLY A 159 14.19 11.55 7.99
N ALA A 160 13.15 10.78 7.63
CA ALA A 160 13.08 10.11 6.34
C ALA A 160 13.09 11.09 5.15
N LEU A 161 12.35 12.21 5.24
CA LEU A 161 12.35 13.24 4.21
C LEU A 161 13.73 13.90 4.06
N GLU A 162 14.39 14.23 5.18
CA GLU A 162 15.74 14.79 5.15
C GLU A 162 16.75 13.81 4.56
N GLU A 163 16.67 12.52 4.92
CA GLU A 163 17.53 11.49 4.35
C GLU A 163 17.33 11.37 2.83
N LEU A 164 16.08 11.28 2.36
CA LEU A 164 15.76 11.24 0.93
C LEU A 164 16.34 12.46 0.18
N GLN A 165 16.11 13.67 0.68
CA GLN A 165 16.59 14.90 0.04
C GLN A 165 18.12 15.00 -0.05
N ASN A 166 18.84 14.27 0.80
CA ASN A 166 20.30 14.25 0.85
C ASN A 166 20.91 13.06 0.10
N LEU A 167 20.10 12.15 -0.46
CA LEU A 167 20.61 11.04 -1.27
C LEU A 167 21.24 11.56 -2.56
N ASP A 168 22.40 10.99 -2.89
CA ASP A 168 23.02 11.22 -4.20
C ASP A 168 22.29 10.36 -5.22
N MET A 169 21.53 11.00 -6.12
CA MET A 169 20.68 10.30 -7.07
C MET A 169 21.51 9.69 -8.21
N ALA A 170 21.28 8.40 -8.48
CA ALA A 170 21.71 7.80 -9.74
C ALA A 170 21.04 8.51 -10.93
N GLY A 171 21.66 8.47 -12.10
CA GLY A 171 21.05 9.03 -13.31
C GLY A 171 19.76 8.29 -13.66
N GLY A 172 18.68 9.02 -13.93
CA GLY A 172 17.42 8.46 -14.45
C GLY A 172 16.33 8.16 -13.43
N VAL A 173 16.62 8.11 -12.12
CA VAL A 173 15.60 7.84 -11.06
C VAL A 173 14.81 9.10 -10.66
N GLY A 174 15.07 10.25 -11.30
CA GLY A 174 14.59 11.57 -10.86
C GLY A 174 13.10 11.62 -10.56
N ASP A 175 12.25 11.19 -11.50
CA ASP A 175 10.80 11.26 -11.33
C ASP A 175 10.28 10.32 -10.22
N ILE A 176 10.92 9.16 -10.04
CA ILE A 176 10.63 8.24 -8.93
C ILE A 176 11.05 8.84 -7.59
N HIS A 177 12.24 9.43 -7.55
CA HIS A 177 12.78 10.08 -6.36
C HIS A 177 11.93 11.27 -5.94
N ASP A 178 11.58 12.14 -6.88
CA ASP A 178 10.71 13.28 -6.66
C ASP A 178 9.34 12.81 -6.13
N GLY A 179 8.80 11.72 -6.67
CA GLY A 179 7.57 11.09 -6.16
C GLY A 179 7.67 10.65 -4.69
N LEU A 180 8.78 10.01 -4.29
CA LEU A 180 9.03 9.63 -2.89
C LEU A 180 9.15 10.85 -1.97
N VAL A 181 9.89 11.88 -2.41
CA VAL A 181 10.06 13.13 -1.65
C VAL A 181 8.72 13.85 -1.47
N ASP A 182 7.95 14.01 -2.54
CA ASP A 182 6.63 14.66 -2.51
C ASP A 182 5.64 13.90 -1.61
N SER A 183 5.68 12.57 -1.66
CA SER A 183 4.87 11.70 -0.80
C SER A 183 5.20 11.92 0.68
N ARG A 184 6.49 11.90 1.04
CA ARG A 184 6.92 12.14 2.43
C ARG A 184 6.65 13.57 2.88
N GLN A 185 6.81 14.57 2.02
CA GLN A 185 6.51 15.96 2.35
C GLN A 185 5.02 16.16 2.70
N ARG A 186 4.11 15.47 1.99
CA ARG A 186 2.68 15.47 2.32
C ARG A 186 2.40 14.82 3.66
N ALA A 187 2.97 13.63 3.92
CA ALA A 187 2.83 12.95 5.20
C ALA A 187 3.33 13.83 6.37
N VAL A 188 4.51 14.46 6.24
CA VAL A 188 5.06 15.40 7.24
C VAL A 188 4.11 16.57 7.49
N SER A 189 3.55 17.15 6.44
CA SER A 189 2.62 18.28 6.58
C SER A 189 1.36 17.87 7.35
N ALA A 190 0.78 16.73 7.00
CA ALA A 190 -0.41 16.18 7.65
C ALA A 190 -0.16 15.82 9.13
N TYR A 191 0.96 15.15 9.45
CA TYR A 191 1.35 14.88 10.83
C TYR A 191 1.58 16.16 11.64
N ASN A 192 2.18 17.17 11.03
CA ASN A 192 2.43 18.45 11.68
C ASN A 192 1.13 19.22 11.99
N ASP A 193 0.11 19.11 11.14
CA ASP A 193 -1.20 19.72 11.38
C ASP A 193 -1.93 19.03 12.54
N ILE A 194 -1.88 17.69 12.62
CA ILE A 194 -2.39 16.93 13.78
C ILE A 194 -1.60 17.31 15.05
N ASN A 195 -0.27 17.37 14.98
CA ASN A 195 0.57 17.73 16.13
C ASN A 195 0.26 19.15 16.64
N GLN A 196 0.03 20.11 15.74
CA GLN A 196 -0.35 21.47 16.11
C GLN A 196 -1.67 21.52 16.88
N ALA A 197 -2.66 20.69 16.53
CA ALA A 197 -3.90 20.58 17.29
C ALA A 197 -3.63 20.16 18.75
N PHE A 198 -2.75 19.19 18.97
CA PHE A 198 -2.33 18.80 20.33
C PHE A 198 -1.56 19.91 21.06
N VAL A 199 -0.60 20.57 20.41
CA VAL A 199 0.28 21.57 21.04
C VAL A 199 -0.46 22.86 21.40
N ASN A 200 -1.49 23.23 20.63
CA ASN A 200 -2.29 24.43 20.86
C ASN A 200 -3.30 24.27 22.02
N ASP A 201 -3.28 23.15 22.74
CA ASP A 201 -4.20 22.80 23.83
C ASP A 201 -5.67 22.86 23.35
N GLU A 202 -5.88 22.41 22.10
CA GLU A 202 -7.19 22.35 21.48
C GLU A 202 -8.08 21.31 22.15
N SER A 203 -9.38 21.50 22.02
CA SER A 203 -10.36 20.53 22.53
C SER A 203 -10.21 19.18 21.83
N SER A 204 -10.60 18.10 22.50
CA SER A 204 -10.57 16.76 21.89
C SER A 204 -11.38 16.68 20.58
N ASP A 205 -12.39 17.54 20.41
CA ASP A 205 -13.18 17.63 19.18
C ASP A 205 -12.36 18.23 18.02
N GLU A 206 -11.53 19.25 18.29
CA GLU A 206 -10.64 19.89 17.30
C GLU A 206 -9.48 18.95 16.90
N VAL A 207 -8.90 18.22 17.86
CA VAL A 207 -7.93 17.16 17.55
C VAL A 207 -8.56 16.07 16.69
N ALA A 208 -9.79 15.66 16.99
CA ALA A 208 -10.50 14.67 16.18
C ALA A 208 -10.78 15.18 14.76
N GLU A 209 -11.14 16.45 14.60
CA GLU A 209 -11.32 17.10 13.29
C GLU A 209 -10.00 17.13 12.50
N ALA A 210 -8.90 17.52 13.14
CA ALA A 210 -7.58 17.52 12.51
C ALA A 210 -7.17 16.11 12.05
N VAL A 211 -7.42 15.07 12.85
CA VAL A 211 -7.18 13.69 12.45
C VAL A 211 -8.08 13.27 11.30
N GLU A 212 -9.38 13.57 11.35
CA GLU A 212 -10.34 13.23 10.27
C GLU A 212 -9.96 13.89 8.94
N GLU A 213 -9.46 15.12 8.97
CA GLU A 213 -9.05 15.87 7.77
C GLU A 213 -7.70 15.38 7.20
N ASN A 214 -6.74 15.03 8.07
CA ASN A 214 -5.36 14.74 7.66
C ASN A 214 -5.04 13.25 7.50
N LEU A 215 -5.82 12.36 8.11
CA LEU A 215 -5.60 10.91 8.01
C LEU A 215 -5.60 10.40 6.56
N PRO A 216 -6.56 10.81 5.68
CA PRO A 216 -6.56 10.36 4.29
C PRO A 216 -5.28 10.74 3.53
N GLU A 217 -4.71 11.92 3.78
CA GLU A 217 -3.44 12.36 3.17
C GLU A 217 -2.27 11.49 3.63
N ILE A 218 -2.21 11.13 4.91
CA ILE A 218 -1.18 10.23 5.47
C ILE A 218 -1.30 8.84 4.82
N GLU A 219 -2.51 8.30 4.75
CA GLU A 219 -2.78 6.99 4.14
C GLU A 219 -2.43 6.97 2.66
N TYR A 220 -2.81 8.00 1.91
CA TYR A 220 -2.47 8.14 0.50
C TYR A 220 -0.95 8.18 0.31
N ALA A 221 -0.25 9.02 1.08
CA ALA A 221 1.21 9.12 1.00
C ALA A 221 1.91 7.78 1.32
N ASN A 222 1.44 7.07 2.35
CA ASN A 222 1.98 5.75 2.69
C ASN A 222 1.71 4.71 1.61
N ALA A 223 0.51 4.70 1.03
CA ALA A 223 0.16 3.79 -0.06
C ALA A 223 1.00 4.05 -1.32
N GLU A 224 1.20 5.31 -1.68
CA GLU A 224 2.03 5.71 -2.82
C GLU A 224 3.49 5.34 -2.61
N THR A 225 4.05 5.62 -1.43
CA THR A 225 5.43 5.26 -1.10
C THR A 225 5.64 3.74 -1.19
N ARG A 226 4.71 2.94 -0.64
CA ARG A 226 4.77 1.46 -0.75
C ARG A 226 4.67 0.97 -2.18
N ALA A 227 3.80 1.56 -2.98
CA ALA A 227 3.63 1.17 -4.38
C ALA A 227 4.89 1.46 -5.20
N ILE A 228 5.55 2.60 -4.95
CA ILE A 228 6.84 2.93 -5.56
C ILE A 228 7.93 1.93 -5.12
N LEU A 229 8.03 1.65 -3.81
CA LEU A 229 9.02 0.69 -3.28
C LEU A 229 8.83 -0.73 -3.83
N GLN A 230 7.59 -1.20 -3.91
CA GLN A 230 7.27 -2.51 -4.49
C GLN A 230 7.65 -2.57 -5.96
N GLU A 231 7.44 -1.49 -6.71
CA GLU A 231 7.81 -1.42 -8.12
C GLU A 231 9.34 -1.39 -8.30
N LEU A 232 10.06 -0.68 -7.43
CA LEU A 232 11.52 -0.70 -7.38
C LEU A 232 12.07 -2.11 -7.10
N GLU A 233 11.53 -2.81 -6.11
CA GLU A 233 11.92 -4.19 -5.79
C GLU A 233 11.63 -5.15 -6.96
N ARG A 234 10.47 -5.01 -7.60
CA ARG A 234 10.10 -5.81 -8.77
C ARG A 234 11.05 -5.59 -9.94
N ALA A 235 11.36 -4.32 -10.24
CA ALA A 235 12.24 -3.94 -11.33
C ALA A 235 13.69 -4.37 -11.08
N GLY A 236 14.22 -4.18 -9.86
CA GLY A 236 15.57 -4.61 -9.49
C GLY A 236 15.76 -6.13 -9.46
N SER A 237 14.74 -6.89 -9.07
CA SER A 237 14.81 -8.37 -9.04
C SER A 237 14.65 -9.05 -10.40
N GLY A 238 14.41 -8.29 -11.48
CA GLY A 238 14.22 -8.82 -12.82
C GLY A 238 12.93 -9.65 -13.01
N GLN A 239 11.92 -9.47 -12.13
CA GLN A 239 10.62 -10.09 -12.33
C GLN A 239 9.81 -9.31 -13.38
N GLU A 240 9.83 -9.81 -14.62
CA GLU A 240 8.98 -9.32 -15.71
C GLU A 240 7.47 -9.58 -15.40
N ARG A 241 6.60 -8.72 -15.96
CA ARG A 241 5.14 -8.79 -15.81
C ARG A 241 4.51 -9.91 -16.64
#